data_AF-A0A7J8H8N5-F1
#
_entry.id   AF-A0A7J8H8N5-F1
#
_cell.length_a   1.000
_cell.length_b   1.000
_cell.length_c   1.000
_cell.angle_alpha   90.00
_cell.angle_beta   90.00
_cell.angle_gamma   90.00
#
_symmetry.space_group_name_H-M   'P 1'
#
loop_
_entity.id
_entity.type
_entity.pdbx_description
1 polymer ?
#
loop_
_entity_poly.entity_id
_entity_poly.type
_entity_poly.pdbx_seq_one_letter_code
_entity_poly.pdbx_strand_id
1 'polypeptide(L)'
;MTSKKLINSVANCADDALAGLVACNPNLQLLQGHRVVLRSDLDSLKGRVALLSGGGSGHEPAHAGFIGKGMLTGVIAGAVFTSPAVGSILAAIRAVAQAGTVDRAAGDGDCGITHSRAAKAIQGWLKEGPPPARPAQLLSKLSMLLLEKMGGSSGALYGLFLTAAAQPLKAKTDLPAWSAAMDAGLEAMQKYGKAAPGDRTMLDSLWAAGQELQAWKSPGADLLQILTKAVKSAEAAAQATKNMEAGAGRASYISSARLDQPDPGAVAAAAILRAILEVLQS
;
A
#
# COMPACT_ATOMS: atom_id res chain seq x y z
N MET A 1 -38.31 -14.31 22.92
CA MET A 1 -38.52 -15.14 21.71
C MET A 1 -37.22 -15.90 21.44
N THR A 2 -37.25 -17.22 21.45
CA THR A 2 -36.14 -18.06 21.01
C THR A 2 -35.94 -17.86 19.50
N SER A 3 -34.75 -17.43 19.08
CA SER A 3 -34.44 -17.25 17.66
C SER A 3 -34.57 -18.59 16.94
N LYS A 4 -35.46 -18.68 15.94
CA LYS A 4 -35.63 -19.84 15.06
C LYS A 4 -34.58 -19.88 13.93
N LYS A 5 -33.61 -18.97 13.92
CA LYS A 5 -32.61 -18.81 12.86
C LYS A 5 -31.20 -19.00 13.40
N LEU A 6 -30.38 -19.76 12.68
CA LEU A 6 -28.95 -19.94 12.93
C LEU A 6 -28.17 -18.73 12.37
N ILE A 7 -28.31 -17.58 13.02
CA ILE A 7 -27.57 -16.35 12.70
C ILE A 7 -27.04 -15.73 13.99
N ASN A 8 -25.76 -15.32 13.99
CA ASN A 8 -25.15 -14.64 15.13
C ASN A 8 -25.68 -13.20 15.26
N SER A 9 -25.77 -12.51 14.13
CA SER A 9 -26.30 -11.14 14.01
C SER A 9 -26.94 -10.93 12.65
N VAL A 10 -28.04 -10.16 12.62
CA VAL A 10 -28.69 -9.77 11.36
C VAL A 10 -27.80 -8.82 10.55
N ALA A 11 -27.03 -7.95 11.22
CA ALA A 11 -26.18 -6.98 10.54
C ALA A 11 -25.02 -7.65 9.78
N ASN A 12 -24.52 -8.76 10.31
CA ASN A 12 -23.31 -9.43 9.81
C ASN A 12 -23.62 -10.74 9.08
N CYS A 13 -24.88 -11.11 8.91
CA CYS A 13 -25.25 -12.44 8.42
C CYS A 13 -24.67 -12.76 7.03
N ALA A 14 -24.56 -11.76 6.15
CA ALA A 14 -23.93 -11.92 4.84
C ALA A 14 -22.42 -12.16 4.96
N ASP A 15 -21.75 -11.43 5.85
CA ASP A 15 -20.31 -11.56 6.09
C ASP A 15 -19.98 -12.92 6.73
N ASP A 16 -20.76 -13.31 7.74
CA ASP A 16 -20.65 -14.61 8.41
C ASP A 16 -20.86 -15.77 7.42
N ALA A 17 -21.83 -15.65 6.49
CA ALA A 17 -22.11 -16.68 5.49
C ALA A 17 -20.95 -16.84 4.50
N LEU A 18 -20.37 -15.74 4.02
CA LEU A 18 -19.19 -15.79 3.14
C LEU A 18 -17.96 -16.33 3.87
N ALA A 19 -17.76 -15.93 5.13
CA ALA A 19 -16.68 -16.44 5.97
C ALA A 19 -16.82 -17.95 6.20
N GLY A 20 -18.03 -18.43 6.50
CA GLY A 20 -18.33 -19.85 6.62
C GLY A 20 -18.07 -20.62 5.33
N LEU A 21 -18.49 -20.08 4.18
CA LEU A 21 -18.23 -20.71 2.87
C LEU A 21 -16.73 -20.87 2.59
N VAL A 22 -15.94 -19.83 2.85
CA VAL A 22 -14.48 -19.84 2.65
C VAL A 22 -13.80 -20.78 3.66
N ALA A 23 -14.27 -20.81 4.90
CA ALA A 23 -13.76 -21.74 5.92
C ALA A 23 -14.00 -23.22 5.55
N CYS A 24 -15.14 -23.51 4.90
CA CYS A 24 -15.49 -24.86 4.44
C CYS A 24 -14.84 -25.25 3.11
N ASN A 25 -14.25 -24.33 2.35
CA ASN A 25 -13.69 -24.60 1.03
C ASN A 25 -12.31 -23.93 0.84
N PRO A 26 -11.20 -24.69 0.92
CA PRO A 26 -9.84 -24.14 0.80
C PRO A 26 -9.49 -23.63 -0.61
N ASN A 27 -10.33 -23.92 -1.62
CA ASN A 27 -10.15 -23.39 -2.97
C ASN A 27 -10.71 -21.97 -3.14
N LEU A 28 -11.26 -21.38 -2.08
CA LEU A 28 -11.83 -20.05 -2.07
C LEU A 28 -11.05 -19.13 -1.13
N GLN A 29 -11.10 -17.83 -1.41
CA GLN A 29 -10.55 -16.80 -0.55
C GLN A 29 -11.49 -15.59 -0.50
N LEU A 30 -11.62 -14.97 0.66
CA LEU A 30 -12.34 -13.71 0.83
C LEU A 30 -11.36 -12.54 0.62
N LEU A 31 -11.70 -11.62 -0.28
CA LEU A 31 -10.98 -10.37 -0.48
C LEU A 31 -11.26 -9.43 0.69
N GLN A 32 -10.23 -9.09 1.44
CA GLN A 32 -10.36 -8.39 2.72
C GLN A 32 -11.02 -7.01 2.56
N GLY A 33 -11.88 -6.65 3.53
CA GLY A 33 -12.64 -5.40 3.52
C GLY A 33 -13.78 -5.33 2.49
N HIS A 34 -13.99 -6.40 1.73
CA HIS A 34 -15.02 -6.49 0.71
C HIS A 34 -15.81 -7.79 0.85
N ARG A 35 -17.10 -7.74 0.52
CA ARG A 35 -17.94 -8.94 0.34
C ARG A 35 -17.63 -9.59 -1.01
N VAL A 36 -16.39 -10.00 -1.21
CA VAL A 36 -15.90 -10.55 -2.47
C VAL A 36 -15.20 -11.86 -2.22
N VAL A 37 -15.69 -12.95 -2.81
CA VAL A 37 -15.05 -14.27 -2.74
C VAL A 37 -14.45 -14.57 -4.10
N LEU A 38 -13.20 -15.02 -4.12
CA LEU A 38 -12.46 -15.37 -5.33
C LEU A 38 -11.94 -16.79 -5.21
N ARG A 39 -11.53 -17.40 -6.33
CA ARG A 39 -10.70 -18.61 -6.29
C ARG A 39 -9.38 -18.34 -5.55
N SER A 40 -8.87 -19.30 -4.79
CA SER A 40 -7.56 -19.16 -4.13
C SER A 40 -6.40 -19.25 -5.13
N ASP A 41 -6.58 -19.98 -6.22
CA ASP A 41 -5.57 -20.25 -7.25
C ASP A 41 -5.53 -19.22 -8.39
N LEU A 42 -5.81 -17.94 -8.10
CA LEU A 42 -5.95 -16.90 -9.13
C LEU A 42 -4.76 -16.81 -10.10
N ASP A 43 -3.53 -17.07 -9.64
CA ASP A 43 -2.33 -17.03 -10.48
C ASP A 43 -2.35 -18.08 -11.62
N SER A 44 -3.09 -19.18 -11.45
CA SER A 44 -3.28 -20.21 -12.49
C SER A 44 -4.11 -19.70 -13.67
N LEU A 45 -4.78 -18.55 -13.51
CA LEU A 45 -5.67 -17.93 -14.48
C LEU A 45 -5.02 -16.80 -15.28
N LYS A 46 -3.71 -16.56 -15.10
CA LYS A 46 -2.95 -15.59 -15.91
C LYS A 46 -3.16 -15.81 -17.40
N GLY A 47 -3.42 -14.72 -18.13
CA GLY A 47 -3.66 -14.74 -19.58
C GLY A 47 -5.02 -15.36 -19.99
N ARG A 48 -5.89 -15.69 -19.03
CA ARG A 48 -7.25 -16.19 -19.29
C ARG A 48 -8.28 -15.11 -18.96
N VAL A 49 -9.48 -15.27 -19.51
CA VAL A 49 -10.63 -14.42 -19.18
C VAL A 49 -11.14 -14.79 -17.79
N ALA A 50 -11.25 -13.79 -16.91
CA ALA A 50 -11.88 -13.93 -15.60
C ALA A 50 -13.38 -13.62 -15.70
N LEU A 51 -14.22 -14.46 -15.08
CA LEU A 51 -15.66 -14.26 -15.02
C LEU A 51 -16.09 -13.95 -13.59
N LEU A 52 -16.65 -12.77 -13.38
CA LEU A 52 -17.14 -12.30 -12.08
C LEU A 52 -18.68 -12.21 -12.12
N SER A 53 -19.33 -12.61 -11.03
CA SER A 53 -20.78 -12.44 -10.85
C SER A 53 -21.05 -11.56 -9.63
N GLY A 54 -22.09 -10.74 -9.70
CA GLY A 54 -22.50 -9.87 -8.59
C GLY A 54 -24.00 -9.95 -8.32
N GLY A 55 -24.38 -9.83 -7.06
CA GLY A 55 -25.79 -9.90 -6.64
C GLY A 55 -25.99 -9.55 -5.18
N GLY A 56 -27.24 -9.34 -4.76
CA GLY A 56 -27.59 -9.09 -3.37
C GLY A 56 -27.54 -10.34 -2.51
N SER A 57 -27.24 -10.14 -1.22
CA SER A 57 -27.19 -11.22 -0.23
C SER A 57 -28.57 -11.64 0.26
N GLY A 58 -28.63 -12.74 1.01
CA GLY A 58 -29.85 -13.35 1.55
C GLY A 58 -30.13 -14.76 1.05
N HIS A 59 -29.25 -15.31 0.20
CA HIS A 59 -29.42 -16.60 -0.48
C HIS A 59 -28.14 -17.46 -0.42
N GLU A 60 -27.19 -17.12 0.46
CA GLU A 60 -25.87 -17.74 0.50
C GLU A 60 -25.90 -19.22 0.93
N PRO A 61 -25.09 -20.11 0.30
CA PRO A 61 -24.16 -19.82 -0.80
C PRO A 61 -24.86 -19.93 -2.17
N ALA A 62 -25.29 -18.80 -2.75
CA ALA A 62 -25.83 -18.73 -4.11
C ALA A 62 -24.69 -18.61 -5.12
N HIS A 63 -24.46 -17.42 -5.68
CA HIS A 63 -23.44 -17.16 -6.69
C HIS A 63 -22.05 -17.68 -6.27
N ALA A 64 -21.69 -17.54 -4.99
CA ALA A 64 -20.38 -17.94 -4.47
C ALA A 64 -20.15 -19.46 -4.51
N GLY A 65 -21.20 -20.28 -4.56
CA GLY A 65 -21.10 -21.73 -4.74
C GLY A 65 -20.65 -22.14 -6.16
N PHE A 66 -20.75 -21.24 -7.15
CA PHE A 66 -20.30 -21.47 -8.52
C PHE A 66 -18.85 -21.05 -8.77
N ILE A 67 -18.10 -20.67 -7.73
CA ILE A 67 -16.69 -20.32 -7.87
C ILE A 67 -15.88 -21.60 -7.99
N GLY A 68 -15.14 -21.75 -9.09
CA GLY A 68 -14.37 -22.97 -9.34
C GLY A 68 -13.75 -23.07 -10.73
N LYS A 69 -13.08 -24.20 -10.99
CA LYS A 69 -12.43 -24.48 -12.28
C LYS A 69 -13.50 -24.64 -13.37
N GLY A 70 -13.36 -23.86 -14.45
CA GLY A 70 -14.33 -23.85 -15.56
C GLY A 70 -15.65 -23.12 -15.25
N MET A 71 -15.76 -22.49 -14.08
CA MET A 71 -16.95 -21.74 -13.64
C MET A 71 -16.56 -20.29 -13.30
N LEU A 72 -17.17 -19.68 -12.28
CA LEU A 72 -16.85 -18.31 -11.89
C LEU A 72 -15.43 -18.21 -11.31
N THR A 73 -14.75 -17.11 -11.63
CA THR A 73 -13.48 -16.72 -11.01
C THR A 73 -13.70 -16.10 -9.63
N GLY A 74 -14.83 -15.43 -9.45
CA GLY A 74 -15.18 -14.80 -8.19
C GLY A 74 -16.58 -14.19 -8.20
N VAL A 75 -17.02 -13.79 -7.01
CA VAL A 75 -18.34 -13.22 -6.75
C VAL A 75 -18.23 -11.99 -5.88
N ILE A 76 -19.00 -10.97 -6.21
CA ILE A 76 -19.18 -9.76 -5.40
C ILE A 76 -20.59 -9.81 -4.79
N ALA A 77 -20.70 -10.02 -3.49
CA ALA A 77 -21.97 -9.97 -2.78
C ALA A 77 -22.26 -8.54 -2.29
N GLY A 78 -23.52 -8.14 -2.39
CA GLY A 78 -24.02 -6.86 -1.88
C GLY A 78 -24.46 -6.92 -0.42
N ALA A 79 -25.32 -5.99 -0.01
CA ALA A 79 -26.06 -6.19 1.23
C ALA A 79 -27.28 -7.06 0.96
N VAL A 80 -27.99 -7.42 2.03
CA VAL A 80 -29.19 -8.24 1.92
C VAL A 80 -30.21 -7.54 1.02
N PHE A 81 -30.58 -8.16 -0.09
CA PHE A 81 -31.46 -7.63 -1.15
C PHE A 81 -30.98 -6.37 -1.89
N THR A 82 -29.67 -6.03 -1.85
CA THR A 82 -29.15 -4.87 -2.59
C THR A 82 -27.93 -5.21 -3.43
N SER A 83 -27.73 -4.50 -4.54
CA SER A 83 -26.58 -4.69 -5.40
C SER A 83 -25.25 -4.43 -4.68
N PRO A 84 -24.13 -4.98 -5.19
CA PRO A 84 -22.83 -4.74 -4.59
C PRO A 84 -22.39 -3.28 -4.63
N ALA A 85 -21.66 -2.87 -3.60
CA ALA A 85 -21.03 -1.56 -3.56
C ALA A 85 -19.99 -1.44 -4.70
N VAL A 86 -19.95 -0.27 -5.35
CA VAL A 86 -19.00 0.04 -6.44
C VAL A 86 -17.56 -0.23 -6.03
N GLY A 87 -17.20 0.06 -4.77
CA GLY A 87 -15.87 -0.23 -4.21
C GLY A 87 -15.52 -1.73 -4.26
N SER A 88 -16.47 -2.61 -3.91
CA SER A 88 -16.28 -4.07 -3.95
C SER A 88 -16.20 -4.61 -5.37
N ILE A 89 -16.97 -4.05 -6.31
CA ILE A 89 -16.89 -4.39 -7.73
C ILE A 89 -15.50 -4.05 -8.28
N LEU A 90 -15.03 -2.83 -8.01
CA LEU A 90 -13.71 -2.36 -8.46
C LEU A 90 -12.58 -3.16 -7.83
N ALA A 91 -12.70 -3.50 -6.54
CA ALA A 91 -11.74 -4.35 -5.84
C ALA A 91 -11.65 -5.75 -6.45
N ALA A 92 -12.79 -6.37 -6.77
CA ALA A 92 -12.84 -7.68 -7.42
C ALA A 92 -12.18 -7.66 -8.81
N ILE A 93 -12.49 -6.66 -9.65
CA ILE A 93 -11.88 -6.50 -10.99
C ILE A 93 -10.36 -6.37 -10.87
N ARG A 94 -9.88 -5.52 -9.95
CA ARG A 94 -8.45 -5.34 -9.70
C ARG A 94 -7.79 -6.63 -9.24
N ALA A 95 -8.42 -7.31 -8.29
CA ALA A 95 -7.94 -8.54 -7.70
C ALA A 95 -7.76 -9.67 -8.71
N VAL A 96 -8.65 -9.80 -9.71
CA VAL A 96 -8.51 -10.81 -10.77
C VAL A 96 -7.56 -10.37 -11.88
N ALA A 97 -7.48 -9.07 -12.16
CA ALA A 97 -6.53 -8.53 -13.14
C ALA A 97 -5.06 -8.62 -12.67
N GLN A 98 -4.84 -8.67 -11.35
CA GLN A 98 -3.52 -8.64 -10.70
C GLN A 98 -3.06 -9.99 -10.16
N ALA A 99 -3.75 -11.08 -10.50
CA ALA A 99 -3.27 -12.42 -10.24
C ALA A 99 -1.89 -12.59 -10.90
N GLY A 100 -0.83 -12.28 -10.15
CA GLY A 100 0.54 -12.19 -10.61
C GLY A 100 1.47 -11.19 -9.97
N THR A 101 1.01 -10.33 -9.06
CA THR A 101 1.88 -9.38 -8.36
C THR A 101 2.01 -9.72 -6.88
N VAL A 102 3.25 -9.70 -6.39
CA VAL A 102 3.79 -10.09 -5.06
C VAL A 102 3.11 -9.41 -3.84
N ASP A 103 2.12 -8.54 -4.08
CA ASP A 103 1.59 -7.56 -3.13
C ASP A 103 0.55 -8.11 -2.12
N ARG A 104 -0.04 -9.30 -2.37
CA ARG A 104 -1.05 -9.88 -1.48
C ARG A 104 -0.50 -10.53 -0.21
N ALA A 105 0.76 -10.97 -0.21
CA ALA A 105 1.35 -11.69 0.92
C ALA A 105 1.81 -10.75 2.06
N ALA A 106 1.81 -9.43 1.82
CA ALA A 106 2.33 -8.44 2.75
C ALA A 106 1.31 -7.38 3.20
N GLY A 107 0.08 -7.38 2.66
CA GLY A 107 -0.95 -6.37 2.91
C GLY A 107 -2.23 -6.62 2.10
N ASP A 108 -2.98 -5.55 1.78
CA ASP A 108 -4.22 -5.62 0.96
C ASP A 108 -3.97 -5.65 -0.56
N GLY A 109 -2.70 -5.62 -0.97
CA GLY A 109 -2.26 -5.85 -2.35
C GLY A 109 -2.51 -4.69 -3.31
N ASP A 110 -2.64 -3.45 -2.82
CA ASP A 110 -2.82 -2.27 -3.66
C ASP A 110 -1.59 -1.33 -3.73
N CYS A 111 -0.52 -1.62 -2.98
CA CYS A 111 0.65 -0.76 -2.86
C CYS A 111 1.35 -0.51 -4.21
N GLY A 112 1.54 -1.56 -5.01
CA GLY A 112 2.14 -1.45 -6.34
C GLY A 112 1.29 -0.61 -7.29
N ILE A 113 -0.05 -0.64 -7.17
CA ILE A 113 -0.95 0.19 -7.97
C ILE A 113 -0.86 1.65 -7.54
N THR A 114 -0.88 1.93 -6.24
CA THR A 114 -0.81 3.31 -5.73
C THR A 114 0.50 3.96 -6.17
N HIS A 115 1.63 3.27 -6.06
CA HIS A 115 2.91 3.75 -6.58
C HIS A 115 2.94 3.87 -8.11
N SER A 116 2.32 2.95 -8.85
CA SER A 116 2.20 3.08 -10.32
C SER A 116 1.39 4.31 -10.74
N ARG A 117 0.30 4.63 -10.02
CA ARG A 117 -0.48 5.86 -10.27
C ARG A 117 0.34 7.11 -9.97
N ALA A 118 1.06 7.13 -8.86
CA ALA A 118 1.97 8.21 -8.52
C ALA A 118 3.01 8.44 -9.63
N ALA A 119 3.69 7.38 -10.06
CA ALA A 119 4.69 7.46 -11.14
C ALA A 119 4.09 8.00 -12.45
N LYS A 120 2.93 7.48 -12.87
CA LYS A 120 2.23 7.96 -14.08
C LYS A 120 1.77 9.41 -13.95
N ALA A 121 1.32 9.82 -12.77
CA ALA A 121 0.93 11.20 -12.51
C ALA A 121 2.14 12.14 -12.60
N ILE A 122 3.28 11.77 -12.01
CA ILE A 122 4.54 12.52 -12.09
C ILE A 122 5.00 12.60 -13.54
N GLN A 123 4.97 11.50 -14.29
CA GLN A 123 5.31 11.49 -15.72
C GLN A 123 4.39 12.37 -16.56
N GLY A 124 3.09 12.39 -16.24
CA GLY A 124 2.12 13.28 -16.87
C GLY A 124 2.46 14.74 -16.62
N TRP A 125 2.70 15.08 -15.36
CA TRP A 125 3.09 16.44 -14.94
C TRP A 125 4.39 16.90 -15.60
N LEU A 126 5.42 16.05 -15.70
CA LEU A 126 6.68 16.38 -16.37
C LEU A 126 6.53 16.64 -17.88
N LYS A 127 5.43 16.19 -18.51
CA LYS A 127 5.13 16.52 -19.93
C LYS A 127 4.49 17.90 -20.09
N GLU A 128 3.94 18.48 -19.03
CA GLU A 128 3.30 19.81 -19.06
C GLU A 128 4.34 20.94 -19.07
N GLY A 129 5.56 20.66 -18.60
CA GLY A 129 6.66 21.62 -18.59
C GLY A 129 7.79 21.19 -17.65
N PRO A 130 8.90 21.95 -17.64
CA PRO A 130 10.03 21.67 -16.76
C PRO A 130 9.61 21.80 -15.28
N PRO A 131 10.12 20.94 -14.40
CA PRO A 131 9.85 21.03 -12.97
C PRO A 131 10.44 22.33 -12.38
N PRO A 132 9.90 22.84 -11.25
CA PRO A 132 10.45 23.98 -10.56
C PRO A 132 11.93 23.78 -10.18
N ALA A 133 12.76 24.77 -10.47
CA ALA A 133 14.20 24.72 -10.17
C ALA A 133 14.52 24.75 -8.66
N ARG A 134 13.61 25.30 -7.84
CA ARG A 134 13.80 25.37 -6.38
C ARG A 134 13.30 24.08 -5.71
N PRO A 135 14.14 23.35 -4.95
CA PRO A 135 13.75 22.10 -4.30
C PRO A 135 12.48 22.21 -3.46
N ALA A 136 12.33 23.28 -2.66
CA ALA A 136 11.11 23.48 -1.86
C ALA A 136 9.82 23.55 -2.71
N GLN A 137 9.89 24.19 -3.89
CA GLN A 137 8.74 24.29 -4.80
C GLN A 137 8.47 22.95 -5.49
N LEU A 138 9.53 22.23 -5.87
CA LEU A 138 9.43 20.87 -6.42
C LEU A 138 8.74 19.93 -5.43
N LEU A 139 9.22 19.84 -4.19
CA LEU A 139 8.62 18.99 -3.16
C LEU A 139 7.17 19.38 -2.85
N SER A 140 6.85 20.68 -2.80
CA SER A 140 5.48 21.15 -2.59
C SER A 140 4.54 20.75 -3.73
N LYS A 141 5.01 20.82 -4.98
CA LYS A 141 4.23 20.40 -6.16
C LYS A 141 4.03 18.89 -6.19
N LEU A 142 5.08 18.11 -5.92
CA LEU A 142 4.99 16.66 -5.80
C LEU A 142 4.02 16.25 -4.69
N SER A 143 4.06 16.93 -3.54
CA SER A 143 3.13 16.69 -2.44
C SER A 143 1.67 16.79 -2.89
N MET A 144 1.28 17.91 -3.50
CA MET A 144 -0.09 18.11 -4.00
C MET A 144 -0.48 17.05 -5.02
N LEU A 145 0.43 16.72 -5.95
CA LEU A 145 0.18 15.71 -6.97
C LEU A 145 -0.07 14.32 -6.37
N LEU A 146 0.72 13.91 -5.37
CA LEU A 146 0.55 12.62 -4.70
C LEU A 146 -0.73 12.58 -3.87
N LEU A 147 -1.05 13.67 -3.15
CA LEU A 147 -2.32 13.80 -2.41
C LEU A 147 -3.54 13.62 -3.31
N GLU A 148 -3.50 14.16 -4.53
CA GLU A 148 -4.61 14.09 -5.47
C GLU A 148 -4.68 12.78 -6.26
N LYS A 149 -3.54 12.20 -6.66
CA LYS A 149 -3.51 11.15 -7.70
C LYS A 149 -3.07 9.78 -7.23
N MET A 150 -2.30 9.68 -6.14
CA MET A 150 -1.77 8.39 -5.66
C MET A 150 -2.87 7.53 -5.04
N GLY A 151 -3.71 8.15 -4.20
CA GLY A 151 -4.71 7.47 -3.39
C GLY A 151 -4.11 6.59 -2.29
N GLY A 152 -4.96 6.01 -1.46
CA GLY A 152 -4.53 5.20 -0.31
C GLY A 152 -3.91 6.03 0.83
N SER A 153 -3.52 5.36 1.91
CA SER A 153 -2.81 5.99 3.03
C SER A 153 -1.41 6.45 2.62
N SER A 154 -0.76 5.74 1.70
CA SER A 154 0.57 6.08 1.18
C SER A 154 0.60 7.46 0.52
N GLY A 155 -0.41 7.81 -0.30
CA GLY A 155 -0.51 9.14 -0.91
C GLY A 155 -0.57 10.28 0.11
N ALA A 156 -1.34 10.09 1.19
CA ALA A 156 -1.42 11.06 2.29
C ALA A 156 -0.09 11.17 3.05
N LEU A 157 0.56 10.05 3.34
CA LEU A 157 1.82 10.02 4.08
C LEU A 157 2.97 10.65 3.27
N TYR A 158 3.12 10.31 1.98
CA TYR A 158 4.10 10.96 1.12
C TYR A 158 3.81 12.46 0.94
N GLY A 159 2.53 12.84 0.80
CA GLY A 159 2.13 14.25 0.75
C GLY A 159 2.53 15.02 2.03
N LEU A 160 2.28 14.45 3.21
CA LEU A 160 2.70 15.03 4.48
C LEU A 160 4.22 15.17 4.57
N PHE A 161 4.94 14.10 4.24
CA PHE A 161 6.40 14.08 4.23
C PHE A 161 6.97 15.18 3.34
N LEU A 162 6.53 15.24 2.08
CA LEU A 162 7.05 16.19 1.09
C LEU A 162 6.70 17.64 1.45
N THR A 163 5.50 17.88 2.00
CA THR A 163 5.08 19.20 2.49
C THR A 163 5.99 19.70 3.60
N ALA A 164 6.34 18.83 4.55
CA ALA A 164 7.21 19.16 5.67
C ALA A 164 8.68 19.30 5.23
N ALA A 165 9.17 18.38 4.41
CA ALA A 165 10.51 18.40 3.82
C ALA A 165 10.77 19.65 2.97
N ALA A 166 9.73 20.24 2.38
CA ALA A 166 9.85 21.50 1.65
C ALA A 166 10.24 22.70 2.54
N GLN A 167 9.96 22.67 3.85
CA GLN A 167 10.15 23.85 4.71
C GLN A 167 11.63 24.22 4.92
N PRO A 168 12.51 23.29 5.32
CA PRO A 168 13.93 23.61 5.50
C PRO A 168 14.60 24.08 4.20
N LEU A 169 14.11 23.57 3.06
CA LEU A 169 14.65 23.86 1.73
C LEU A 169 14.22 25.23 1.16
N LYS A 170 13.39 25.99 1.87
CA LYS A 170 13.01 27.36 1.45
C LYS A 170 14.18 28.34 1.59
N ALA A 171 15.01 28.15 2.60
CA ALA A 171 16.10 29.06 2.94
C ALA A 171 17.44 28.63 2.35
N LYS A 172 17.74 27.33 2.36
CA LYS A 172 19.02 26.75 1.92
C LYS A 172 18.79 25.46 1.16
N THR A 173 19.75 25.07 0.33
CA THR A 173 19.69 23.83 -0.47
C THR A 173 20.98 23.00 -0.35
N ASP A 174 21.73 23.21 0.73
CA ASP A 174 22.95 22.47 1.06
C ASP A 174 22.63 21.12 1.73
N LEU A 175 23.65 20.27 1.92
CA LEU A 175 23.47 18.94 2.50
C LEU A 175 22.84 18.98 3.92
N PRO A 176 23.22 19.90 4.82
CA PRO A 176 22.53 20.05 6.10
C PRO A 176 21.04 20.37 5.96
N ALA A 177 20.64 21.21 4.98
CA ALA A 177 19.23 21.51 4.74
C ALA A 177 18.45 20.30 4.22
N TRP A 178 19.06 19.46 3.37
CA TRP A 178 18.45 18.20 2.93
C TRP A 178 18.31 17.17 4.06
N SER A 179 19.29 17.10 4.96
CA SER A 179 19.21 16.29 6.18
C SER A 179 18.05 16.77 7.08
N ALA A 180 17.94 18.09 7.30
CA ALA A 180 16.82 18.68 8.04
C ALA A 180 15.46 18.49 7.34
N ALA A 181 15.43 18.46 6.00
CA ALA A 181 14.22 18.17 5.23
C ALA A 181 13.74 16.73 5.45
N MET A 182 14.67 15.77 5.49
CA MET A 182 14.37 14.38 5.84
C MET A 182 13.78 14.29 7.25
N ASP A 183 14.40 14.96 8.24
CA ASP A 183 13.92 15.00 9.62
C ASP A 183 12.48 15.55 9.72
N ALA A 184 12.23 16.69 9.07
CA ALA A 184 10.90 17.31 9.06
C ALA A 184 9.84 16.40 8.41
N GLY A 185 10.20 15.72 7.33
CA GLY A 185 9.32 14.75 6.68
C GLY A 185 8.98 13.55 7.56
N LEU A 186 9.99 12.96 8.21
CA LEU A 186 9.84 11.83 9.13
C LEU A 186 9.02 12.20 10.37
N GLU A 187 9.25 13.38 10.94
CA GLU A 187 8.49 13.88 12.09
C GLU A 187 7.02 14.06 11.72
N ALA A 188 6.73 14.65 10.55
CA ALA A 188 5.36 14.82 10.07
C ALA A 188 4.66 13.48 9.83
N MET A 189 5.32 12.52 9.18
CA MET A 189 4.78 11.17 8.99
C MET A 189 4.47 10.47 10.31
N GLN A 190 5.37 10.53 11.31
CA GLN A 190 5.14 9.94 12.63
C GLN A 190 3.96 10.60 13.36
N LYS A 191 3.96 11.94 13.40
CA LYS A 191 2.95 12.72 14.11
C LYS A 191 1.53 12.48 13.59
N TYR A 192 1.36 12.47 12.26
CA TYR A 192 0.03 12.38 11.64
C TYR A 192 -0.34 10.96 11.23
N GLY A 193 0.64 10.14 10.87
CA GLY A 193 0.46 8.72 10.51
C GLY A 193 0.32 7.79 11.70
N LYS A 194 0.71 8.23 12.91
CA LYS A 194 0.69 7.47 14.16
C LYS A 194 1.47 6.15 14.13
N ALA A 195 2.40 6.02 13.19
CA ALA A 195 3.34 4.92 13.13
C ALA A 195 4.70 5.36 13.71
N ALA A 196 5.40 4.42 14.31
CA ALA A 196 6.77 4.54 14.81
C ALA A 196 7.69 3.55 14.08
N PRO A 197 9.01 3.76 14.10
CA PRO A 197 9.96 2.73 13.68
C PRO A 197 9.71 1.44 14.48
N GLY A 198 9.58 0.32 13.78
CA GLY A 198 9.18 -0.99 14.32
C GLY A 198 7.74 -1.40 13.98
N ASP A 199 6.88 -0.47 13.53
CA ASP A 199 5.46 -0.75 13.26
C ASP A 199 5.19 -1.44 11.92
N ARG A 200 6.25 -1.85 11.20
CA ARG A 200 6.18 -2.54 9.92
C ARG A 200 5.49 -1.67 8.85
N THR A 201 6.09 -0.54 8.53
CA THR A 201 5.57 0.42 7.53
C THR A 201 6.70 1.02 6.68
N MET A 202 6.34 1.87 5.70
CA MET A 202 7.32 2.67 4.95
C MET A 202 8.24 3.53 5.84
N LEU A 203 7.80 3.85 7.06
CA LEU A 203 8.59 4.61 8.01
C LEU A 203 9.86 3.86 8.41
N ASP A 204 9.87 2.53 8.48
CA ASP A 204 11.06 1.76 8.87
C ASP A 204 12.23 2.00 7.91
N SER A 205 11.93 1.96 6.61
CA SER A 205 12.90 2.19 5.55
C SER A 205 13.36 3.66 5.52
N LEU A 206 12.41 4.61 5.57
CA LEU A 206 12.72 6.04 5.55
C LEU A 206 13.48 6.47 6.80
N TRP A 207 13.13 5.95 7.97
CA TRP A 207 13.81 6.24 9.23
C TRP A 207 15.26 5.74 9.18
N ALA A 208 15.48 4.50 8.75
CA ALA A 208 16.82 3.93 8.63
C ALA A 208 17.72 4.74 7.67
N ALA A 209 17.18 5.25 6.57
CA ALA A 209 17.90 6.21 5.72
C ALA A 209 18.14 7.55 6.44
N GLY A 210 17.12 8.13 7.08
CA GLY A 210 17.23 9.41 7.77
C GLY A 210 18.31 9.46 8.85
N GLN A 211 18.51 8.34 9.56
CA GLN A 211 19.59 8.19 10.53
C GLN A 211 20.98 8.30 9.89
N GLU A 212 21.17 7.72 8.70
CA GLU A 212 22.44 7.83 7.96
C GLU A 212 22.63 9.22 7.37
N LEU A 213 21.55 9.85 6.89
CA LEU A 213 21.58 11.20 6.33
C LEU A 213 21.90 12.29 7.37
N GLN A 214 21.92 11.98 8.67
CA GLN A 214 22.43 12.91 9.69
C GLN A 214 23.90 13.30 9.45
N ALA A 215 24.69 12.40 8.85
CA ALA A 215 26.11 12.64 8.57
C ALA A 215 26.33 13.85 7.65
N TRP A 216 25.34 14.21 6.82
CA TRP A 216 25.37 15.41 5.97
C TRP A 216 25.45 16.74 6.73
N LYS A 217 25.14 16.74 8.04
CA LYS A 217 25.32 17.92 8.90
C LYS A 217 26.79 18.19 9.24
N SER A 218 27.68 17.24 8.99
CA SER A 218 29.11 17.36 9.29
C SER A 218 29.86 18.14 8.21
N PRO A 219 30.85 18.98 8.55
CA PRO A 219 31.70 19.63 7.57
C PRO A 219 32.43 18.61 6.68
N GLY A 220 32.46 18.84 5.37
CA GLY A 220 33.15 17.95 4.40
C GLY A 220 32.43 16.63 4.12
N ALA A 221 31.14 16.52 4.46
CA ALA A 221 30.34 15.33 4.18
C ALA A 221 30.30 14.98 2.69
N ASP A 222 30.57 13.73 2.36
CA ASP A 222 30.49 13.22 0.99
C ASP A 222 29.06 12.81 0.65
N LEU A 223 28.47 13.49 -0.34
CA LEU A 223 27.09 13.26 -0.79
C LEU A 223 26.84 11.79 -1.16
N LEU A 224 27.67 11.23 -2.04
CA LEU A 224 27.43 9.92 -2.64
C LEU A 224 27.72 8.79 -1.66
N GLN A 225 28.77 8.89 -0.86
CA GLN A 225 29.12 7.90 0.16
C GLN A 225 28.01 7.78 1.21
N ILE A 226 27.53 8.92 1.73
CA ILE A 226 26.48 8.94 2.75
C ILE A 226 25.15 8.47 2.16
N LEU A 227 24.79 8.92 0.95
CA LEU A 227 23.57 8.47 0.28
C LEU A 227 23.60 6.96 -0.01
N THR A 228 24.74 6.43 -0.45
CA THR A 228 24.91 4.98 -0.67
C THR A 228 24.69 4.20 0.62
N LYS A 229 25.18 4.70 1.76
CA LYS A 229 24.96 4.08 3.07
C LYS A 229 23.49 4.17 3.49
N ALA A 230 22.84 5.32 3.29
CA ALA A 230 21.43 5.53 3.58
C ALA A 230 20.52 4.58 2.78
N VAL A 231 20.78 4.41 1.48
CA VAL A 231 20.04 3.48 0.61
C VAL A 231 20.18 2.04 1.09
N LYS A 232 21.42 1.58 1.40
CA LYS A 232 21.65 0.23 1.95
C LYS A 232 20.91 0.02 3.28
N SER A 233 20.91 1.03 4.15
CA SER A 233 20.20 1.00 5.43
C SER A 233 18.67 0.90 5.23
N ALA A 234 18.12 1.70 4.32
CA ALA A 234 16.70 1.66 3.95
C ALA A 234 16.25 0.30 3.40
N GLU A 235 17.08 -0.36 2.60
CA GLU A 235 16.79 -1.67 2.02
C GLU A 235 16.87 -2.78 3.05
N ALA A 236 17.89 -2.76 3.90
CA ALA A 236 18.02 -3.69 5.01
C ALA A 236 16.83 -3.56 5.98
N ALA A 237 16.43 -2.33 6.30
CA ALA A 237 15.26 -2.06 7.13
C ALA A 237 13.96 -2.52 6.46
N ALA A 238 13.79 -2.25 5.16
CA ALA A 238 12.66 -2.78 4.39
C ALA A 238 12.59 -4.30 4.46
N GLN A 239 13.71 -5.00 4.27
CA GLN A 239 13.75 -6.46 4.37
C GLN A 239 13.44 -6.97 5.79
N ALA A 240 13.90 -6.26 6.82
CA ALA A 240 13.67 -6.62 8.21
C ALA A 240 12.19 -6.57 8.61
N THR A 241 11.37 -5.74 7.95
CA THR A 241 9.92 -5.65 8.20
C THR A 241 9.19 -6.98 8.05
N LYS A 242 9.73 -7.93 7.26
CA LYS A 242 9.20 -9.29 7.14
C LYS A 242 9.01 -9.98 8.50
N ASN A 243 9.89 -9.68 9.46
CA ASN A 243 9.89 -10.31 10.79
C ASN A 243 9.25 -9.42 11.87
N MET A 244 8.65 -8.29 11.49
CA MET A 244 8.03 -7.36 12.42
C MET A 244 6.53 -7.63 12.58
N GLU A 245 6.01 -7.34 13.76
CA GLU A 245 4.58 -7.26 14.00
C GLU A 245 4.06 -5.90 13.52
N ALA A 246 2.90 -5.90 12.85
CA ALA A 246 2.34 -4.69 12.29
C ALA A 246 1.65 -3.86 13.38
N GLY A 247 2.29 -2.76 13.80
CA GLY A 247 1.72 -1.80 14.76
C GLY A 247 0.79 -0.77 14.12
N ALA A 248 0.88 -0.58 12.80
CA ALA A 248 0.11 0.42 12.07
C ALA A 248 -0.33 -0.04 10.67
N GLY A 249 -1.20 0.76 10.05
CA GLY A 249 -1.67 0.52 8.69
C GLY A 249 -2.56 -0.72 8.55
N ARG A 250 -2.83 -1.12 7.31
CA ARG A 250 -3.74 -2.24 7.02
C ARG A 250 -3.18 -3.60 7.41
N ALA A 251 -1.86 -3.72 7.48
CA ALA A 251 -1.18 -4.92 7.96
C ALA A 251 -1.46 -5.22 9.45
N SER A 252 -1.77 -4.20 10.27
CA SER A 252 -2.14 -4.39 11.69
C SER A 252 -3.46 -5.15 11.90
N TYR A 253 -4.29 -5.30 10.86
CA TYR A 253 -5.57 -6.01 10.94
C TYR A 253 -5.44 -7.53 10.78
N ILE A 254 -4.25 -8.02 10.42
CA ILE A 254 -3.99 -9.44 10.15
C ILE A 254 -2.91 -9.99 11.07
N SER A 255 -3.04 -11.27 11.42
CA SER A 255 -2.07 -11.95 12.27
C SER A 255 -0.68 -11.93 11.64
N SER A 256 0.34 -11.59 12.45
CA SER A 256 1.75 -11.60 12.07
C SER A 256 2.21 -12.94 11.46
N ALA A 257 1.58 -14.06 11.82
CA ALA A 257 1.84 -15.38 11.26
C ALA A 257 1.53 -15.51 9.76
N ARG A 258 0.74 -14.59 9.18
CA ARG A 258 0.38 -14.57 7.75
C ARG A 258 1.17 -13.53 6.94
N LEU A 259 2.09 -12.82 7.58
CA LEU A 259 2.82 -11.70 7.04
C LEU A 259 4.29 -12.08 6.75
N ASP A 260 4.49 -13.00 5.82
CA ASP A 260 5.79 -13.66 5.56
C ASP A 260 6.67 -12.97 4.51
N GLN A 261 6.24 -11.81 3.99
CA GLN A 261 7.00 -10.97 3.07
C GLN A 261 7.31 -9.60 3.68
N PRO A 262 8.32 -8.87 3.17
CA PRO A 262 8.55 -7.47 3.57
C PRO A 262 7.33 -6.57 3.35
N ASP A 263 7.16 -5.55 4.18
CA ASP A 263 6.16 -4.49 3.99
C ASP A 263 6.33 -3.82 2.62
N PRO A 264 5.28 -3.76 1.80
CA PRO A 264 5.41 -3.24 0.44
C PRO A 264 5.63 -1.73 0.44
N GLY A 265 5.19 -1.00 1.47
CA GLY A 265 5.47 0.42 1.64
C GLY A 265 6.95 0.68 1.91
N ALA A 266 7.58 -0.10 2.78
CA ALA A 266 9.01 -0.05 3.08
C ALA A 266 9.86 -0.41 1.86
N VAL A 267 9.49 -1.46 1.13
CA VAL A 267 10.17 -1.83 -0.13
C VAL A 267 10.08 -0.72 -1.16
N ALA A 268 8.90 -0.10 -1.33
CA ALA A 268 8.72 0.98 -2.29
C ALA A 268 9.51 2.25 -1.89
N ALA A 269 9.54 2.61 -0.61
CA ALA A 269 10.33 3.73 -0.12
C ALA A 269 11.84 3.52 -0.36
N ALA A 270 12.36 2.31 -0.08
CA ALA A 270 13.75 1.95 -0.37
C ALA A 270 14.05 2.06 -1.88
N ALA A 271 13.16 1.56 -2.73
CA ALA A 271 13.31 1.62 -4.18
C ALA A 271 13.37 3.07 -4.72
N ILE A 272 12.58 3.99 -4.14
CA ILE A 272 12.64 5.41 -4.50
C ILE A 272 14.02 6.00 -4.15
N LEU A 273 14.54 5.71 -2.96
CA LEU A 273 15.88 6.18 -2.55
C LEU A 273 16.98 5.60 -3.44
N ARG A 274 16.89 4.32 -3.81
CA ARG A 274 17.82 3.70 -4.75
C ARG A 274 17.80 4.39 -6.11
N ALA A 275 16.62 4.67 -6.66
CA ALA A 275 16.49 5.37 -7.94
C ALA A 275 17.12 6.77 -7.91
N ILE A 276 17.01 7.49 -6.78
CA ILE A 276 17.68 8.79 -6.61
C ILE A 276 19.21 8.62 -6.64
N LEU A 277 19.75 7.63 -5.93
CA LEU A 277 21.19 7.36 -5.93
C LEU A 277 21.71 7.01 -7.33
N GLU A 278 21.02 6.13 -8.06
CA GLU A 278 21.39 5.72 -9.42
C GLU A 278 21.49 6.92 -10.37
N VAL A 279 20.55 7.86 -10.29
CA VAL A 279 20.55 9.10 -11.10
C VAL A 279 21.67 10.06 -10.70
N LEU A 280 22.07 10.09 -9.43
CA LEU A 280 23.19 10.93 -8.98
C LEU A 280 24.56 10.32 -9.29
N GLN A 281 24.61 9.03 -9.61
CA GLN A 281 25.82 8.31 -10.02
C GLN A 281 26.02 8.31 -11.54
N SER A 282 24.98 8.59 -12.32
CA SER A 282 25.02 8.68 -13.80
C SER A 282 25.54 10.02 -14.28
#